data_AF-A0AAU8ETR5-F1
#
_entry.id   AF-A0AAU8ETR5-F1
#
_cell.length_a   1.000
_cell.length_b   1.000
_cell.length_c   1.000
_cell.angle_alpha   90.00
_cell.angle_beta   90.00
_cell.angle_gamma   90.00
#
_symmetry.space_group_name_H-M   'P 1'
#
loop_
_entity.id
_entity.type
_entity.pdbx_description
1 polymer ?
#
loop_
_entity_poly.entity_id
_entity_poly.type
_entity_poly.pdbx_seq_one_letter_code
_entity_poly.pdbx_strand_id
1 'polypeptide(L)'
;MAALFFGAGGGAGLATGFYAEPLLAAALGFSTCLCSLVVHESAHLVALRLLLRNGAAGRANYSLANVWITGPRMGGMQNIATAAAGPLFGAACCWLFMLAGIPDWIGLPLAAVHLANLIPPFPDGRMLLLGFGQLILGRGTVPEQRPPGYTRT
;
A
#
# COMPACT_ATOMS: atom_id res chain seq x y z
N MET A 1 -7.27 5.01 -0.30
CA MET A 1 -8.48 4.29 -0.74
C MET A 1 -9.48 5.16 -1.48
N ALA A 2 -10.33 5.99 -0.85
CA ALA A 2 -11.37 6.76 -1.57
C ALA A 2 -10.79 7.71 -2.65
N ALA A 3 -9.67 8.39 -2.39
CA ALA A 3 -9.00 9.24 -3.39
C ALA A 3 -8.42 8.46 -4.59
N LEU A 4 -8.00 7.20 -4.41
CA LEU A 4 -7.55 6.32 -5.49
C LEU A 4 -8.73 5.85 -6.34
N PHE A 5 -9.79 5.36 -5.70
CA PHE A 5 -10.99 4.86 -6.38
C PHE A 5 -11.75 5.97 -7.13
N PHE A 6 -11.96 7.14 -6.51
CA PHE A 6 -12.73 8.22 -7.10
C PHE A 6 -11.88 9.20 -7.92
N GLY A 7 -10.61 9.44 -7.54
CA GLY A 7 -9.74 10.38 -8.25
C GLY A 7 -9.11 9.79 -9.52
N ALA A 8 -8.59 8.56 -9.44
CA ALA A 8 -7.93 7.93 -10.59
C ALA A 8 -8.95 7.26 -11.54
N GLY A 9 -9.97 6.60 -10.99
CA GLY A 9 -11.12 6.10 -11.75
C GLY A 9 -11.93 7.24 -12.39
N GLY A 10 -12.13 8.35 -11.67
CA GLY A 10 -12.75 9.56 -12.21
C GLY A 10 -11.90 10.27 -13.27
N GLY A 11 -10.59 10.31 -13.10
CA GLY A 11 -9.65 10.84 -14.09
C GLY A 11 -9.59 10.01 -15.38
N ALA A 12 -9.58 8.68 -15.27
CA ALA A 12 -9.68 7.79 -16.42
C ALA A 12 -11.03 7.94 -17.14
N GLY A 13 -12.13 8.08 -16.39
CA GLY A 13 -13.45 8.39 -16.94
C GLY A 13 -13.50 9.74 -17.67
N LEU A 14 -12.89 10.79 -17.15
CA LEU A 14 -12.81 12.09 -17.82
C LEU A 14 -11.93 12.05 -19.08
N ALA A 15 -10.84 11.29 -19.06
CA ALA A 15 -9.98 11.11 -20.24
C ALA A 15 -10.71 10.38 -21.38
N THR A 16 -11.66 9.49 -21.07
CA THR A 16 -12.44 8.75 -22.09
C THR A 16 -13.37 9.63 -22.91
N GLY A 17 -13.83 10.76 -22.37
CA GLY A 17 -14.73 11.68 -23.08
C GLY A 17 -14.13 12.34 -24.32
N PHE A 18 -12.81 12.22 -24.53
CA PHE A 18 -12.09 12.82 -25.66
C PHE A 18 -11.73 11.84 -26.78
N TYR A 19 -12.08 10.55 -26.68
CA TYR A 19 -11.68 9.52 -27.65
C TYR A 19 -12.85 8.84 -28.35
N ALA A 20 -12.60 8.33 -29.57
CA ALA A 20 -13.58 7.69 -30.42
C ALA A 20 -14.14 6.36 -29.86
N GLU A 21 -13.44 5.71 -28.91
CA GLU A 21 -13.89 4.50 -28.22
C GLU A 21 -13.90 4.68 -26.69
N PRO A 22 -14.79 5.56 -26.16
CA PRO A 22 -14.80 5.94 -24.75
C PRO A 22 -15.07 4.75 -23.83
N LEU A 23 -15.87 3.77 -24.28
CA LEU A 23 -16.25 2.61 -23.49
C LEU A 23 -15.07 1.64 -23.27
N LEU A 24 -14.26 1.40 -24.31
CA LEU A 24 -13.09 0.51 -24.22
C LEU A 24 -12.02 1.13 -23.33
N ALA A 25 -11.74 2.43 -23.53
CA ALA A 25 -10.85 3.20 -22.68
C ALA A 25 -11.28 3.18 -21.20
N ALA A 26 -12.59 3.26 -20.93
CA ALA A 26 -13.12 3.27 -19.57
C ALA A 26 -12.99 1.88 -18.93
N ALA A 27 -13.29 0.82 -19.70
CA ALA A 27 -13.13 -0.56 -19.25
C ALA A 27 -11.66 -0.90 -18.96
N LEU A 28 -10.72 -0.49 -19.82
CA LEU A 28 -9.29 -0.67 -19.61
C LEU A 28 -8.79 0.12 -18.40
N GLY A 29 -9.17 1.39 -18.26
CA GLY A 29 -8.80 2.22 -17.12
C GLY A 29 -9.32 1.65 -15.79
N PHE A 30 -10.60 1.25 -15.76
CA PHE A 30 -11.22 0.67 -14.57
C PHE A 30 -10.60 -0.68 -14.18
N SER A 31 -10.42 -1.59 -15.14
CA SER A 31 -9.81 -2.91 -14.88
C SER A 31 -8.36 -2.78 -14.44
N THR A 32 -7.57 -1.92 -15.08
CA THR A 32 -6.18 -1.64 -14.69
C THR A 32 -6.11 -1.11 -13.26
N CYS A 33 -6.98 -0.14 -12.92
CA CYS A 33 -7.08 0.43 -11.59
C CYS A 33 -7.46 -0.61 -10.53
N LEU A 34 -8.48 -1.43 -10.81
CA LEU A 34 -8.94 -2.45 -9.86
C LEU A 34 -7.84 -3.50 -9.62
N CYS A 35 -7.21 -3.99 -10.68
CA CYS A 35 -6.13 -4.97 -10.59
C CYS A 35 -4.91 -4.41 -9.84
N SER A 36 -4.49 -3.18 -10.12
CA SER A 36 -3.37 -2.55 -9.44
C SER A 36 -3.66 -2.27 -7.97
N LEU A 37 -4.92 -1.94 -7.62
CA LEU A 37 -5.37 -1.80 -6.23
C LEU A 37 -5.36 -3.14 -5.49
N VAL A 38 -5.78 -4.24 -6.12
CA VAL A 38 -5.67 -5.57 -5.51
C VAL A 38 -4.21 -5.91 -5.22
N VAL A 39 -3.29 -5.61 -6.13
CA VAL A 39 -1.85 -5.81 -5.91
C VAL A 39 -1.34 -4.92 -4.77
N HIS A 40 -1.76 -3.65 -4.73
CA HIS A 40 -1.40 -2.71 -3.66
C HIS A 40 -1.79 -3.23 -2.27
N GLU A 41 -3.06 -3.59 -2.07
CA GLU A 41 -3.53 -4.09 -0.76
C GLU A 41 -2.95 -5.46 -0.42
N SER A 42 -2.75 -6.33 -1.42
CA SER A 42 -2.11 -7.63 -1.23
C SER A 42 -0.65 -7.47 -0.78
N ALA A 43 0.06 -6.48 -1.30
CA ALA A 43 1.44 -6.22 -0.91
C ALA A 43 1.54 -5.79 0.56
N HIS A 44 0.62 -4.94 1.05
CA HIS A 44 0.50 -4.62 2.47
C HIS A 44 0.29 -5.89 3.32
N LEU A 45 -0.65 -6.75 2.92
CA LEU A 45 -0.95 -7.99 3.64
C LEU A 45 0.22 -8.98 3.64
N VAL A 46 0.92 -9.12 2.52
CA VAL A 46 2.10 -9.99 2.40
C VAL A 46 3.25 -9.43 3.25
N ALA A 47 3.54 -8.13 3.16
CA ALA A 47 4.54 -7.47 3.98
C ALA A 47 4.25 -7.67 5.48
N LEU A 48 3.01 -7.46 5.90
CA LEU A 48 2.57 -7.73 7.26
C LEU A 48 2.76 -9.20 7.62
N ARG A 49 2.30 -10.16 6.83
CA ARG A 49 2.48 -11.59 7.15
C ARG A 49 3.94 -11.99 7.28
N LEU A 50 4.82 -11.44 6.44
CA LEU A 50 6.26 -11.71 6.51
C LEU A 50 6.90 -11.06 7.75
N LEU A 51 6.49 -9.85 8.12
CA LEU A 51 7.03 -9.12 9.28
C LEU A 51 6.45 -9.61 10.62
N LEU A 52 5.20 -10.09 10.63
CA LEU A 52 4.47 -10.60 11.81
C LEU A 52 4.75 -12.09 12.08
N ARG A 53 5.44 -12.80 11.17
CA ARG A 53 5.76 -14.24 11.29
C ARG A 53 6.55 -14.60 12.55
N ASN A 54 7.20 -13.63 13.19
CA ASN A 54 7.99 -13.82 14.41
C ASN A 54 7.19 -13.75 15.73
N GLY A 55 5.85 -13.83 15.71
CA GLY A 55 5.01 -14.03 16.90
C GLY A 55 4.90 -12.85 17.87
N ALA A 56 5.77 -11.84 17.76
CA ALA A 56 5.82 -10.66 18.64
C ALA A 56 4.96 -9.48 18.16
N ALA A 57 4.28 -9.61 17.02
CA ALA A 57 3.57 -8.50 16.40
C ALA A 57 2.09 -8.87 16.18
N GLY A 58 1.20 -7.89 16.36
CA GLY A 58 -0.24 -8.12 16.50
C GLY A 58 -0.92 -8.88 15.36
N ARG A 59 -2.19 -9.25 15.55
CA ARG A 59 -2.99 -9.87 14.49
C ARG A 59 -3.36 -8.82 13.44
N ALA A 60 -3.00 -9.09 12.18
CA ALA A 60 -3.49 -8.30 11.05
C ALA A 60 -4.96 -8.64 10.78
N ASN A 61 -5.82 -7.64 10.79
CA ASN A 61 -7.22 -7.71 10.38
C ASN A 61 -7.37 -6.89 9.10
N TYR A 62 -8.32 -7.29 8.26
CA TYR A 62 -8.53 -6.65 6.98
C TYR A 62 -10.03 -6.54 6.69
N SER A 63 -10.40 -5.48 6.00
CA SER A 63 -11.66 -5.32 5.29
C SER A 63 -11.37 -4.96 3.84
N LEU A 64 -12.39 -4.93 3.00
CA LEU A 64 -12.27 -4.43 1.62
C LEU A 64 -11.71 -2.99 1.54
N ALA A 65 -11.85 -2.21 2.61
CA ALA A 65 -11.51 -0.79 2.62
C ALA A 65 -10.27 -0.44 3.46
N ASN A 66 -9.78 -1.35 4.32
CA ASN A 66 -8.68 -1.04 5.22
C ASN A 66 -8.00 -2.29 5.78
N VAL A 67 -6.71 -2.17 6.10
CA VAL A 67 -5.95 -3.15 6.87
C VAL A 67 -5.53 -2.50 8.19
N TRP A 68 -5.74 -3.18 9.31
CA TRP A 68 -5.33 -2.69 10.63
C TRP A 68 -4.81 -3.83 11.49
N ILE A 69 -4.03 -3.48 12.51
CA ILE A 69 -3.32 -4.46 13.34
C ILE A 69 -3.83 -4.35 14.78
N THR A 70 -4.24 -5.47 15.35
CA THR A 70 -4.62 -5.58 16.76
C THR A 70 -3.51 -6.30 17.54
N GLY A 71 -2.80 -5.57 18.40
CA GLY A 71 -1.73 -6.13 19.24
C GLY A 71 -0.55 -5.16 19.45
N PRO A 72 0.66 -5.67 19.76
CA PRO A 72 1.84 -4.84 20.00
C PRO A 72 2.13 -3.91 18.84
N ARG A 73 2.56 -2.67 19.14
CA ARG A 73 2.91 -1.67 18.13
C ARG A 73 4.07 -2.20 17.29
N MET A 74 3.92 -2.13 15.97
CA MET A 74 5.02 -2.37 15.02
C MET A 74 6.14 -1.35 15.24
N GLY A 75 7.39 -1.83 15.11
CA GLY A 75 8.58 -0.98 15.14
C GLY A 75 8.71 -0.10 13.89
N GLY A 76 9.61 0.89 13.95
CA GLY A 76 9.80 1.89 12.89
C GLY A 76 10.08 1.28 11.51
N MET A 77 11.03 0.34 11.43
CA MET A 77 11.35 -0.36 10.17
C MET A 77 10.16 -1.16 9.63
N GLN A 78 9.39 -1.79 10.50
CA GLN A 78 8.21 -2.57 10.10
C GLN A 78 7.13 -1.65 9.53
N ASN A 79 6.91 -0.48 10.16
CA ASN A 79 5.97 0.53 9.68
C ASN A 79 6.38 1.07 8.31
N ILE A 80 7.66 1.41 8.12
CA ILE A 80 8.17 1.88 6.82
C ILE A 80 8.00 0.81 5.76
N ALA A 81 8.45 -0.43 6.03
CA ALA A 81 8.40 -1.52 5.07
C ALA A 81 6.96 -1.86 4.65
N THR A 82 6.03 -1.89 5.61
CA THR A 82 4.61 -2.12 5.31
C THR A 82 4.04 -0.94 4.54
N ALA A 83 4.18 0.29 5.03
CA ALA A 83 3.62 1.48 4.40
C ALA A 83 4.11 1.70 2.97
N ALA A 84 5.36 1.34 2.67
CA ALA A 84 5.92 1.45 1.32
C ALA A 84 5.47 0.31 0.39
N ALA A 85 5.13 -0.87 0.91
CA ALA A 85 4.83 -2.05 0.11
C ALA A 85 3.68 -1.82 -0.88
N GLY A 86 2.50 -1.40 -0.40
CA GLY A 86 1.35 -1.15 -1.27
C GLY A 86 1.64 -0.16 -2.40
N PRO A 87 2.08 1.08 -2.11
CA PRO A 87 2.37 2.08 -3.14
C PRO A 87 3.38 1.62 -4.20
N LEU A 88 4.49 1.00 -3.77
CA LEU A 88 5.54 0.56 -4.69
C LEU A 88 5.09 -0.59 -5.59
N PHE A 89 4.42 -1.60 -5.03
CA PHE A 89 3.93 -2.73 -5.82
C PHE A 89 2.73 -2.37 -6.70
N GLY A 90 1.85 -1.47 -6.24
CA GLY A 90 0.76 -0.92 -7.07
C GLY A 90 1.31 -0.16 -8.28
N ALA A 91 2.31 0.71 -8.07
CA ALA A 91 2.96 1.44 -9.16
C ALA A 91 3.71 0.50 -10.13
N ALA A 92 4.43 -0.49 -9.60
CA ALA A 92 5.10 -1.51 -10.41
C ALA A 92 4.11 -2.33 -11.25
N CYS A 93 2.92 -2.64 -10.70
CA CYS A 93 1.86 -3.32 -11.42
C CYS A 93 1.35 -2.49 -12.61
N CYS A 94 1.14 -1.18 -12.43
CA CYS A 94 0.80 -0.28 -13.54
C CYS A 94 1.89 -0.23 -14.61
N TRP A 95 3.17 -0.25 -14.20
CA TRP A 95 4.29 -0.33 -15.14
C TRP A 95 4.28 -1.61 -15.97
N LEU A 96 4.04 -2.76 -15.33
CA LEU A 96 3.91 -4.05 -16.02
C LEU A 96 2.73 -4.05 -17.00
N PHE A 97 1.61 -3.40 -16.65
CA PHE A 97 0.49 -3.25 -17.56
C PHE A 97 0.82 -2.41 -18.80
N MET A 98 1.61 -1.34 -18.66
CA MET A 98 2.10 -0.58 -19.81
C MET A 98 2.97 -1.45 -20.72
N LEU A 99 3.89 -2.24 -20.15
CA LEU A 99 4.68 -3.22 -20.90
C LEU A 99 3.83 -4.30 -21.59
N ALA A 100 2.65 -4.60 -21.05
CA ALA A 100 1.68 -5.55 -21.61
C ALA A 100 0.72 -4.90 -22.64
N GLY A 101 0.91 -3.62 -22.97
CA GLY A 101 0.14 -2.92 -24.02
C GLY A 101 -0.99 -2.03 -23.51
N ILE A 102 -1.13 -1.80 -22.20
CA ILE A 102 -2.02 -0.75 -21.70
C ILE A 102 -1.44 0.61 -22.10
N PRO A 103 -2.24 1.53 -22.67
CA PRO A 103 -1.75 2.84 -23.07
C PRO A 103 -1.12 3.63 -21.91
N ASP A 104 0.02 4.27 -22.16
CA ASP A 104 0.77 5.02 -21.15
C ASP A 104 -0.07 6.11 -20.46
N TRP A 105 -0.98 6.75 -21.21
CA TRP A 105 -1.88 7.76 -20.67
C TRP A 105 -2.92 7.21 -19.67
N ILE A 106 -3.11 5.89 -19.59
CA ILE A 106 -3.86 5.20 -18.53
C ILE A 106 -2.89 4.76 -17.41
N GLY A 107 -1.82 4.04 -17.78
CA GLY A 107 -0.93 3.41 -16.82
C GLY A 107 -0.12 4.40 -15.98
N LEU A 108 0.39 5.48 -16.59
CA LEU A 108 1.26 6.44 -15.93
C LEU A 108 0.52 7.28 -14.86
N PRO A 109 -0.69 7.83 -15.12
CA PRO A 109 -1.47 8.46 -14.06
C PRO A 109 -1.81 7.49 -12.92
N LEU A 110 -2.20 6.25 -13.21
CA LEU A 110 -2.49 5.25 -12.16
C LEU A 110 -1.26 4.95 -11.30
N ALA A 111 -0.08 4.77 -11.92
CA ALA A 111 1.18 4.59 -11.22
C ALA A 111 1.50 5.81 -10.33
N ALA A 112 1.30 7.02 -10.84
CA ALA A 112 1.51 8.26 -10.09
C ALA A 112 0.58 8.36 -8.87
N VAL A 113 -0.69 7.95 -8.98
CA VAL A 113 -1.62 7.95 -7.85
C VAL A 113 -1.19 6.92 -6.79
N HIS A 114 -0.69 5.74 -7.18
CA HIS A 114 -0.10 4.81 -6.21
C HIS A 114 1.08 5.44 -5.47
N LEU A 115 2.04 6.03 -6.19
CA LEU A 115 3.21 6.69 -5.57
C LEU A 115 2.82 7.89 -4.71
N ALA A 116 1.77 8.63 -5.09
CA ALA A 116 1.26 9.75 -4.30
C ALA A 116 0.83 9.33 -2.90
N ASN A 117 0.43 8.06 -2.68
CA ASN A 117 0.11 7.57 -1.34
C ASN A 117 1.31 7.56 -0.39
N LEU A 118 2.56 7.62 -0.90
CA LEU A 118 3.77 7.76 -0.06
C LEU A 118 3.93 9.16 0.56
N ILE A 119 3.17 10.15 0.09
CA ILE A 119 3.26 11.53 0.58
C ILE A 119 2.46 11.65 1.90
N PRO A 120 2.97 12.38 2.93
CA PRO A 120 2.34 12.46 4.25
C PRO A 120 0.86 12.81 4.39
N PRO A 121 0.17 13.56 3.49
CA PRO A 121 -1.26 13.78 3.67
C PRO A 121 -2.07 12.48 3.49
N PHE A 122 -1.55 11.46 2.80
CA PHE A 122 -2.21 10.18 2.54
C PHE A 122 -1.92 9.11 3.61
N PRO A 123 -2.80 8.11 3.80
CA PRO A 123 -2.66 7.13 4.88
C PRO A 123 -1.31 6.40 4.93
N ASP A 124 -0.83 5.89 3.80
CA ASP A 124 0.45 5.18 3.73
C ASP A 124 1.62 6.12 4.05
N GLY A 125 1.62 7.33 3.49
CA GLY A 125 2.62 8.35 3.77
C GLY A 125 2.66 8.81 5.22
N ARG A 126 1.51 8.84 5.92
CA ARG A 126 1.46 9.07 7.37
C ARG A 126 2.16 7.96 8.13
N MET A 127 1.91 6.71 7.75
CA MET A 127 2.53 5.54 8.39
C MET A 127 4.02 5.47 8.12
N LEU A 128 4.44 5.87 6.91
CA LEU A 128 5.84 6.00 6.52
C LEU A 128 6.55 7.08 7.38
N LEU A 129 5.94 8.27 7.51
CA LEU A 129 6.44 9.35 8.37
C LEU A 129 6.51 8.92 9.85
N LEU A 130 5.49 8.22 10.35
CA LEU A 130 5.47 7.68 11.71
C LEU A 130 6.62 6.69 11.92
N GLY A 131 6.85 5.79 10.96
CA GLY A 131 7.92 4.82 11.01
C GLY A 131 9.30 5.48 11.04
N PHE A 132 9.53 6.48 10.19
CA PHE A 132 10.77 7.29 10.24
C PHE A 132 10.92 8.03 11.57
N GLY A 133 9.85 8.64 12.08
CA GLY A 133 9.86 9.29 13.39
C GLY A 133 10.23 8.34 14.53
N GLN A 134 9.76 7.09 14.49
CA GLN A 134 10.12 6.07 15.49
C GLN A 134 11.60 5.65 15.43
N LEU A 135 12.19 5.62 14.22
CA LEU A 135 13.63 5.35 14.05
C LEU A 135 14.47 6.49 14.61
N ILE A 136 14.13 7.74 14.25
CA ILE A 136 14.89 8.93 14.66
C ILE A 136 14.83 9.11 16.17
N LEU A 137 13.67 8.87 16.79
CA LEU A 137 13.46 9.04 18.23
C LEU A 137 13.92 7.84 19.08
N GLY A 138 14.58 6.84 18.48
CA GLY A 138 15.12 5.69 19.21
C GLY A 138 14.06 4.77 19.85
N ARG A 139 12.79 4.89 19.47
CA ARG A 139 11.68 4.04 19.97
C ARG A 139 11.54 2.72 19.19
N GLY A 140 12.57 2.36 18.40
CA GLY A 140 12.57 1.24 17.46
C GLY A 140 12.80 -0.14 18.09
N THR A 141 13.21 -0.22 19.35
CA THR A 141 13.34 -1.48 20.08
C THR A 141 12.24 -1.53 21.14
N VAL A 142 11.15 -2.25 20.86
CA VAL A 142 10.36 -2.80 21.96
C VAL A 142 11.33 -3.68 22.74
N PRO A 143 11.61 -3.42 24.03
CA PRO A 143 12.43 -4.32 24.81
C PRO A 143 11.80 -5.70 24.71
N GLU A 144 12.61 -6.69 24.35
CA GLU A 144 12.23 -8.10 24.32
C GLU A 144 11.53 -8.41 25.65
N GLN A 145 10.19 -8.47 25.62
CA GLN A 145 9.43 -8.92 26.77
C GLN A 145 9.72 -10.41 26.90
N ARG A 146 10.77 -10.73 27.66
CA ARG A 146 11.03 -12.12 28.04
C ARG A 146 9.76 -12.64 28.73
N PRO A 147 9.22 -13.78 28.30
CA PRO A 147 8.14 -14.40 29.03
C PRO A 147 8.60 -14.61 30.48
N PRO A 148 7.75 -14.32 31.49
CA PRO A 148 8.10 -14.56 32.88
C PRO A 148 8.35 -16.06 33.07
N GLY A 149 9.60 -16.48 33.26
CA GLY A 149 9.93 -17.87 33.54
C GLY A 149 11.29 -18.41 33.07
N TYR A 150 12.10 -17.68 32.29
CA TYR A 150 13.40 -18.20 31.83
C TYR A 150 14.56 -17.78 32.76
N THR A 151 14.74 -18.51 33.88
CA THR A 151 15.99 -18.50 34.65
C THR A 151 17.00 -19.42 33.97
N ARG A 152 18.17 -18.90 33.59
CA ARG A 152 19.31 -19.75 33.19
C ARG A 152 19.71 -20.58 34.40
N THR A 153 19.60 -21.89 34.26
CA THR A 153 20.43 -22.83 35.03
C THR A 153 21.79 -22.95 34.36
#